data_AF-A0AAJ6VGD2-F1
#
_entry.id   AF-A0AAJ6VGD2-F1
#
_cell.length_a   1.000
_cell.length_b   1.000
_cell.length_c   1.000
_cell.angle_alpha   90.00
_cell.angle_beta   90.00
_cell.angle_gamma   90.00
#
_symmetry.space_group_name_H-M   'P 1'
#
loop_
_entity.id
_entity.type
_entity.pdbx_description
1 polymer ?
#
loop_
_entity_poly.entity_id
_entity_poly.type
_entity_poly.pdbx_seq_one_letter_code
_entity_poly.pdbx_strand_id
1 'polypeptide(L)'
;MAATDPQRQLLTLIRDFASEKSQGERRVVGLKNRIVELGCQLDAANAEMEEVKRFKETTELELRGYEFQLAFNDVSIQTLEARISLIQDEISSVGSEVEGLKDEEGASRDEFIRQMFELNTKIRKFQAEKGLESQKKSSFGTTADCKAEKKVVTGVDLRALKDVLAHVASQIIKEEQEYLAEENILKQVQEEYVDLQRKVSLVDVIVKETELLQDLTRQTSELEQNCASLGEQLQDRCICPICRADNVEALGGVLQANEAN
;
A
#
# COMPACT_ATOMS: atom_id res chain seq x y z
N MET A 1 -39.48 52.11 84.63
CA MET A 1 -38.62 52.32 83.44
C MET A 1 -37.21 51.94 83.84
N ALA A 2 -36.70 50.81 83.36
CA ALA A 2 -35.36 50.37 83.72
C ALA A 2 -34.34 51.34 83.12
N ALA A 3 -33.68 52.13 83.97
CA ALA A 3 -32.52 52.91 83.58
C ALA A 3 -31.42 51.94 83.17
N THR A 4 -31.27 51.69 81.87
CA THR A 4 -30.15 50.94 81.32
C THR A 4 -28.87 51.72 81.59
N ASP A 5 -28.02 51.13 82.41
CA ASP A 5 -26.67 51.61 82.71
C ASP A 5 -25.84 51.78 81.40
N PRO A 6 -25.41 53.01 81.05
CA PRO A 6 -24.63 53.28 79.84
C PRO A 6 -23.32 52.48 79.77
N GLN A 7 -22.72 52.16 80.92
CA GLN A 7 -21.49 51.37 80.97
C GLN A 7 -21.73 49.92 80.55
N ARG A 8 -22.86 49.34 80.98
CA ARG A 8 -23.33 48.03 80.50
C ARG A 8 -23.59 48.01 78.99
N GLN A 9 -24.19 49.05 78.43
CA GLN A 9 -24.46 49.13 76.98
C GLN A 9 -23.17 49.17 76.17
N LEU A 10 -22.18 49.98 76.59
CA LEU A 10 -20.87 50.03 75.95
C LEU A 10 -20.15 48.67 75.98
N LEU A 11 -20.18 47.97 77.11
CA LEU A 11 -19.59 46.64 77.24
C LEU A 11 -20.27 45.59 76.35
N THR A 12 -21.59 45.68 76.16
CA THR A 12 -22.31 44.83 75.20
C THR A 12 -21.88 45.11 73.77
N LEU A 13 -21.80 46.37 73.35
CA LEU A 13 -21.36 46.73 72.00
C LEU A 13 -19.93 46.26 71.69
N ILE A 14 -19.00 46.38 72.66
CA ILE A 14 -17.63 45.88 72.51
C ILE A 14 -17.63 44.36 72.32
N ARG A 15 -18.45 43.63 73.07
CA ARG A 15 -18.59 42.17 72.95
C ARG A 15 -19.17 41.78 71.60
N ASP A 16 -20.23 42.45 71.18
CA ASP A 16 -20.89 42.20 69.90
C ASP A 16 -19.93 42.48 68.74
N PHE A 17 -19.20 43.60 68.78
CA PHE A 17 -18.15 43.93 67.81
C PHE A 17 -17.05 42.87 67.75
N ALA A 18 -16.54 42.42 68.91
CA ALA A 18 -15.52 41.39 68.97
C ALA A 18 -16.03 40.05 68.40
N SER A 19 -17.29 39.70 68.67
CA SER A 19 -17.92 38.49 68.17
C SER A 19 -18.13 38.53 66.64
N GLU A 20 -18.62 39.64 66.10
CA GLU A 20 -18.81 39.83 64.66
C GLU A 20 -17.46 39.87 63.94
N LYS A 21 -16.44 40.53 64.51
CA LYS A 21 -15.08 40.52 63.97
C LYS A 21 -14.54 39.09 63.87
N SER A 22 -14.63 38.32 64.96
CA SER A 22 -14.18 36.91 64.97
C SER A 22 -14.98 36.04 63.98
N GLN A 23 -16.28 36.27 63.84
CA GLN A 23 -17.10 35.57 62.85
C GLN A 23 -16.72 35.96 61.41
N GLY A 24 -16.47 37.24 61.16
CA GLY A 24 -15.98 37.75 59.88
C GLY A 24 -14.63 37.16 59.50
N GLU A 25 -13.68 37.10 60.43
CA GLU A 25 -12.37 36.46 60.22
C GLU A 25 -12.53 34.98 59.87
N ARG A 26 -13.40 34.24 60.58
CA ARG A 26 -13.71 32.83 60.24
C ARG A 26 -14.33 32.69 58.85
N ARG A 27 -15.26 33.56 58.46
CA ARG A 27 -15.85 33.57 57.10
C ARG A 27 -14.79 33.82 56.04
N VAL A 28 -13.88 34.77 56.25
CA VAL A 28 -12.78 35.06 55.33
C VAL A 28 -11.83 33.87 55.19
N VAL A 29 -11.45 33.23 56.30
CA VAL A 29 -10.61 32.01 56.27
C VAL A 29 -11.31 30.89 55.51
N GLY A 30 -12.61 30.67 55.74
CA GLY A 30 -13.39 29.67 55.01
C GLY A 30 -13.42 29.93 53.50
N LEU A 31 -13.63 31.18 53.08
CA LEU A 31 -13.60 31.56 51.68
C LEU A 31 -12.20 31.39 51.05
N LYS A 32 -11.13 31.75 51.76
CA LYS A 32 -9.76 31.53 51.30
C LYS A 32 -9.46 30.05 51.08
N ASN A 33 -9.86 29.20 52.03
CA ASN A 33 -9.71 27.74 51.89
C ASN A 33 -10.49 27.22 50.68
N ARG A 34 -11.72 27.72 50.46
CA ARG A 34 -12.52 27.31 49.32
C ARG A 34 -11.93 27.76 47.98
N ILE A 35 -11.32 28.94 47.92
CA ILE A 35 -10.60 29.43 46.72
C ILE A 35 -9.43 28.49 46.40
N VAL A 36 -8.64 28.10 47.41
CA VAL A 36 -7.53 27.16 47.22
C VAL A 36 -8.04 25.79 46.73
N GLU A 37 -9.08 25.26 47.36
CA GLU A 37 -9.67 23.97 46.96
C GLU A 37 -10.19 24.00 45.52
N LEU A 38 -10.88 25.07 45.12
CA LEU A 38 -11.36 25.25 43.74
C LEU A 38 -10.20 25.41 42.76
N GLY A 39 -9.11 26.07 43.16
CA GLY A 39 -7.87 26.16 42.38
C GLY A 39 -7.30 24.77 42.11
N CYS A 40 -7.13 23.95 43.14
CA CYS A 40 -6.65 22.58 42.98
C CYS A 40 -7.57 21.73 42.10
N GLN A 41 -8.89 21.89 42.20
CA GLN A 41 -9.85 21.20 41.33
C GLN A 41 -9.74 21.63 39.87
N LEU A 42 -9.52 22.93 39.63
CA LEU A 42 -9.31 23.47 38.29
C LEU A 42 -8.01 22.93 37.67
N ASP A 43 -6.93 22.91 38.45
CA ASP A 43 -5.64 22.40 37.99
C ASP A 43 -5.72 20.91 37.65
N ALA A 44 -6.40 20.11 38.48
CA ALA A 44 -6.64 18.69 38.22
C ALA A 44 -7.47 18.48 36.93
N ALA A 45 -8.57 19.22 36.77
CA ALA A 45 -9.41 19.14 35.58
C ALA A 45 -8.65 19.56 34.30
N ASN A 46 -7.77 20.57 34.40
CA ASN A 46 -6.92 20.99 33.29
C ASN A 46 -5.91 19.91 32.91
N ALA A 47 -5.30 19.23 33.89
CA ALA A 47 -4.37 18.14 33.64
C ALA A 47 -5.05 16.96 32.92
N GLU A 48 -6.25 16.56 33.39
CA GLU A 48 -7.06 15.52 32.74
C GLU A 48 -7.44 15.92 31.30
N MET A 49 -7.82 17.19 31.07
CA MET A 49 -8.16 17.70 29.75
C MET A 49 -6.97 17.61 28.77
N GLU A 50 -5.76 18.00 29.20
CA GLU A 50 -4.57 17.92 28.35
C GLU A 50 -4.14 16.47 28.08
N GLU A 51 -4.39 15.53 29.00
CA GLU A 51 -4.20 14.11 28.73
C GLU A 51 -5.17 13.60 27.66
N VAL A 52 -6.46 13.90 27.78
CA VAL A 52 -7.47 13.52 26.79
C VAL A 52 -7.17 14.13 25.42
N LYS A 53 -6.68 15.38 25.38
CA LYS A 53 -6.28 16.05 24.14
C LYS A 53 -5.12 15.35 23.46
N ARG A 54 -4.05 15.01 24.20
CA ARG A 54 -2.92 14.25 23.65
C ARG A 54 -3.35 12.88 23.13
N PHE A 55 -4.17 12.17 23.89
CA PHE A 55 -4.72 10.88 23.46
C PHE A 55 -5.52 11.00 22.16
N LYS A 56 -6.40 12.01 22.08
CA LYS A 56 -7.18 12.31 20.88
C LYS A 56 -6.25 12.59 19.68
N GLU A 57 -5.23 13.42 19.84
CA GLU A 57 -4.28 13.75 18.78
C GLU A 57 -3.55 12.49 18.27
N THR A 58 -3.13 11.59 19.18
CA THR A 58 -2.53 10.30 18.80
C THR A 58 -3.50 9.43 17.99
N THR A 59 -4.74 9.26 18.45
CA THR A 59 -5.74 8.46 17.73
C THR A 59 -6.11 9.06 16.38
N GLU A 60 -6.18 10.39 16.26
CA GLU A 60 -6.44 11.06 14.97
C GLU A 60 -5.30 10.85 13.97
N LEU A 61 -4.04 10.82 14.43
CA LEU A 61 -2.89 10.51 13.58
C LEU A 61 -2.92 9.05 13.10
N GLU A 62 -3.22 8.09 13.98
CA GLU A 62 -3.38 6.68 13.61
C GLU A 62 -4.51 6.50 12.60
N LEU A 63 -5.66 7.14 12.82
CA LEU A 63 -6.80 7.09 11.91
C LEU A 63 -6.44 7.60 10.51
N ARG A 64 -5.73 8.74 10.42
CA ARG A 64 -5.24 9.26 9.13
C ARG A 64 -4.28 8.29 8.45
N GLY A 65 -3.44 7.58 9.21
CA GLY A 65 -2.57 6.53 8.69
C GLY A 65 -3.37 5.40 8.04
N TYR A 66 -4.43 4.93 8.71
CA TYR A 66 -5.32 3.90 8.15
C TYR A 66 -6.11 4.40 6.93
N GLU A 67 -6.60 5.64 6.95
CA GLU A 67 -7.29 6.24 5.79
C GLU A 67 -6.38 6.31 4.56
N PHE A 68 -5.10 6.68 4.74
CA PHE A 68 -4.12 6.68 3.66
C PHE A 68 -3.87 5.26 3.12
N GLN A 69 -3.68 4.28 4.02
CA GLN A 69 -3.47 2.89 3.62
C GLN A 69 -4.67 2.32 2.86
N LEU A 70 -5.89 2.65 3.27
CA LEU A 70 -7.12 2.29 2.58
C LEU A 70 -7.16 2.89 1.17
N ALA A 71 -6.91 4.19 1.02
CA ALA A 71 -6.90 4.85 -0.29
C ALA A 71 -5.85 4.26 -1.24
N PHE A 72 -4.67 3.91 -0.72
CA PHE A 72 -3.62 3.24 -1.50
C PHE A 72 -4.05 1.83 -1.95
N ASN A 73 -4.68 1.07 -1.05
CA ASN A 73 -5.20 -0.26 -1.37
C ASN A 73 -6.32 -0.18 -2.42
N ASP A 74 -7.22 0.80 -2.33
CA ASP A 74 -8.30 1.01 -3.30
C ASP A 74 -7.74 1.24 -4.72
N VAL A 75 -6.73 2.11 -4.85
CA VAL A 75 -6.06 2.34 -6.15
C VAL A 75 -5.38 1.07 -6.66
N SER A 76 -4.76 0.29 -5.77
CA SER A 76 -4.12 -0.97 -6.12
C SER A 76 -5.13 -2.01 -6.60
N ILE A 77 -6.29 -2.11 -5.94
CA ILE A 77 -7.39 -3.00 -6.33
C ILE A 77 -7.93 -2.58 -7.70
N GLN A 78 -8.26 -1.30 -7.90
CA GLN A 78 -8.74 -0.80 -9.19
C GLN A 78 -7.77 -1.10 -10.33
N THR A 79 -6.46 -0.97 -10.08
CA THR A 79 -5.42 -1.28 -11.07
C THR A 79 -5.40 -2.77 -11.40
N LEU A 80 -5.53 -3.64 -10.40
CA LEU A 80 -5.59 -5.09 -10.60
C LEU A 80 -6.87 -5.50 -11.35
N GLU A 81 -8.01 -4.92 -11.02
CA GLU A 81 -9.29 -5.17 -11.69
C GLU A 81 -9.25 -4.77 -13.17
N ALA A 82 -8.64 -3.62 -13.49
CA ALA A 82 -8.43 -3.18 -14.87
C ALA A 82 -7.54 -4.17 -15.65
N ARG A 83 -6.45 -4.64 -15.04
CA ARG A 83 -5.55 -5.64 -15.65
C ARG A 83 -6.24 -6.98 -15.86
N ILE A 84 -7.03 -7.44 -14.90
CA ILE A 84 -7.80 -8.68 -15.02
C ILE A 84 -8.79 -8.57 -16.19
N SER A 85 -9.47 -7.43 -16.32
CA SER A 85 -10.42 -7.19 -17.41
C SER A 85 -9.74 -7.25 -18.78
N LEU A 86 -8.58 -6.60 -18.93
CA LEU A 86 -7.78 -6.65 -20.17
C LEU A 86 -7.37 -8.08 -20.53
N ILE A 87 -6.85 -8.83 -19.56
CA ILE A 87 -6.45 -10.23 -19.77
C ILE A 87 -7.66 -11.10 -20.15
N GLN A 88 -8.83 -10.85 -19.57
CA GLN A 88 -10.06 -11.57 -19.92
C GLN A 88 -10.51 -11.29 -21.35
N ASP A 89 -10.37 -10.04 -21.82
CA ASP A 89 -10.66 -9.66 -23.20
C ASP A 89 -9.68 -10.33 -24.17
N GLU A 90 -8.38 -10.33 -23.85
CA GLU A 90 -7.34 -11.02 -24.64
C GLU A 90 -7.61 -12.54 -24.73
N ILE A 91 -7.89 -13.19 -23.60
CA ILE A 91 -8.25 -14.61 -23.56
C ILE A 91 -9.48 -14.90 -24.43
N SER A 92 -10.48 -14.02 -24.38
CA SER A 92 -11.71 -14.16 -25.18
C SER A 92 -11.42 -14.01 -26.68
N SER A 93 -10.57 -13.04 -27.06
CA SER A 93 -10.14 -12.83 -28.44
C SER A 93 -9.39 -14.05 -28.98
N VAL A 94 -8.34 -14.49 -28.27
CA VAL A 94 -7.55 -15.67 -28.64
C VAL A 94 -8.43 -16.92 -28.68
N GLY A 95 -9.36 -17.07 -27.74
CA GLY A 95 -10.32 -18.17 -27.73
C GLY A 95 -11.18 -18.22 -28.99
N SER A 96 -11.66 -17.06 -29.46
CA SER A 96 -12.44 -16.95 -30.70
C SER A 96 -11.58 -17.29 -31.94
N GLU A 97 -10.34 -16.84 -31.98
CA GLU A 97 -9.41 -17.15 -33.07
C GLU A 97 -9.11 -18.65 -33.16
N VAL A 98 -8.86 -19.30 -32.02
CA VAL A 98 -8.60 -20.73 -31.94
C VAL A 98 -9.80 -21.55 -32.42
N GLU A 99 -11.02 -21.19 -32.02
CA GLU A 99 -12.22 -21.89 -32.48
C GLU A 99 -12.42 -21.71 -33.99
N GLY A 100 -12.17 -20.51 -34.54
CA GLY A 100 -12.21 -20.27 -35.98
C GLY A 100 -11.20 -21.14 -36.76
N LEU A 101 -9.95 -21.21 -36.29
CA LEU A 101 -8.93 -22.06 -36.91
C LEU A 101 -9.29 -23.55 -36.87
N LYS A 102 -9.89 -24.01 -35.77
CA LYS A 102 -10.35 -25.40 -35.61
C LYS A 102 -11.48 -25.73 -36.60
N ASP A 103 -12.38 -24.80 -36.85
CA ASP A 103 -13.43 -24.95 -37.87
C ASP A 103 -12.85 -25.00 -39.29
N GLU A 104 -11.89 -24.12 -39.60
CA GLU A 104 -11.18 -24.10 -40.89
C GLU A 104 -10.36 -25.37 -41.13
N GLU A 105 -9.65 -25.87 -40.11
CA GLU A 105 -8.93 -27.14 -40.15
C GLU A 105 -9.90 -28.29 -40.42
N GLY A 106 -11.03 -28.33 -39.71
CA GLY A 106 -12.08 -29.31 -39.89
C GLY A 106 -12.61 -29.33 -41.33
N ALA A 107 -12.94 -28.17 -41.88
CA ALA A 107 -13.40 -28.03 -43.27
C ALA A 107 -12.33 -28.49 -44.28
N SER A 108 -11.06 -28.11 -44.06
CA SER A 108 -9.94 -28.48 -44.94
C SER A 108 -9.67 -29.99 -44.92
N ARG A 109 -9.74 -30.61 -43.73
CA ARG A 109 -9.62 -32.07 -43.58
C ARG A 109 -10.74 -32.80 -44.31
N ASP A 110 -11.98 -32.34 -44.17
CA ASP A 110 -13.14 -32.97 -44.79
C ASP A 110 -13.10 -32.82 -46.33
N GLU A 111 -12.62 -31.68 -46.84
CA GLU A 111 -12.31 -31.45 -48.25
C GLU A 111 -11.27 -32.45 -48.78
N PHE A 112 -10.15 -32.58 -48.08
CA PHE A 112 -9.10 -33.53 -48.44
C PHE A 112 -9.62 -34.98 -48.51
N ILE A 113 -10.39 -35.40 -47.50
CA ILE A 113 -11.02 -36.74 -47.46
C ILE A 113 -11.89 -36.96 -48.71
N ARG A 114 -12.69 -35.96 -49.10
CA ARG A 114 -13.55 -36.04 -50.28
C ARG A 114 -12.75 -36.19 -51.57
N GLN A 115 -11.68 -35.41 -51.72
CA GLN A 115 -10.77 -35.51 -52.87
C GLN A 115 -10.10 -36.89 -52.94
N MET A 116 -9.71 -37.45 -51.80
CA MET A 116 -9.13 -38.79 -51.73
C MET A 116 -10.13 -39.88 -52.14
N PHE A 117 -11.41 -39.77 -51.75
CA PHE A 117 -12.46 -40.68 -52.22
C PHE A 117 -12.68 -40.58 -53.74
N GLU A 118 -12.67 -39.37 -54.29
CA GLU A 118 -12.79 -39.16 -55.73
C GLU A 118 -11.59 -39.76 -56.49
N LEU A 119 -10.38 -39.53 -56.00
CA LEU A 119 -9.15 -40.11 -56.56
C LEU A 119 -9.21 -41.65 -56.54
N ASN A 120 -9.57 -42.25 -55.40
CA ASN A 120 -9.73 -43.71 -55.29
C ASN A 120 -10.77 -44.23 -56.28
N THR A 121 -11.85 -43.49 -56.52
CA THR A 121 -12.85 -43.83 -57.55
C THR A 121 -12.26 -43.79 -58.95
N LYS A 122 -11.46 -42.76 -59.28
CA LYS A 122 -10.76 -42.65 -60.56
C LYS A 122 -9.75 -43.79 -60.78
N ILE A 123 -8.98 -44.16 -59.75
CA ILE A 123 -8.03 -45.29 -59.79
C ILE A 123 -8.76 -46.60 -60.12
N ARG A 124 -9.87 -46.90 -59.43
CA ARG A 124 -10.65 -48.11 -59.69
C ARG A 124 -11.21 -48.15 -61.11
N LYS A 125 -11.72 -47.01 -61.62
CA LYS A 125 -12.20 -46.90 -63.01
C LYS A 125 -11.07 -47.18 -64.01
N PHE A 126 -9.91 -46.53 -63.83
CA PHE A 126 -8.74 -46.74 -64.69
C PHE A 126 -8.26 -48.20 -64.68
N GLN A 127 -8.21 -48.83 -63.51
CA GLN A 127 -7.86 -50.25 -63.38
C GLN A 127 -8.87 -51.16 -64.09
N ALA A 128 -10.16 -50.87 -64.01
CA ALA A 128 -11.21 -51.61 -64.71
C ALA A 128 -11.11 -51.46 -66.23
N GLU A 129 -10.88 -50.23 -66.74
CA GLU A 129 -10.65 -49.96 -68.17
C GLU A 129 -9.42 -50.71 -68.70
N LYS A 130 -8.31 -50.71 -67.96
CA LYS A 130 -7.10 -51.47 -68.31
C LYS A 130 -7.31 -52.99 -68.28
N GLY A 131 -8.09 -53.50 -67.33
CA GLY A 131 -8.49 -54.91 -67.27
C GLY A 131 -9.34 -55.35 -68.48
N LEU A 132 -10.22 -54.47 -68.97
CA LEU A 132 -11.00 -54.71 -70.19
C LEU A 132 -10.13 -54.66 -71.46
N GLU A 133 -9.11 -53.79 -71.51
CA GLU A 133 -8.15 -53.74 -72.63
C GLU A 133 -7.25 -54.99 -72.70
N SER A 134 -6.81 -55.55 -71.56
CA SER A 134 -6.02 -56.79 -71.54
C SER A 134 -6.85 -58.02 -71.89
N GLN A 135 -8.16 -58.01 -71.63
CA GLN A 135 -9.08 -59.06 -72.08
C GLN A 135 -9.43 -58.95 -73.59
N LYS A 136 -9.46 -57.74 -74.17
CA LYS A 136 -9.58 -57.55 -75.63
C LYS A 136 -8.31 -57.94 -76.39
N LYS A 137 -7.13 -57.79 -75.79
CA LYS A 137 -5.81 -58.09 -76.40
C LYS A 137 -5.40 -59.56 -76.38
N SER A 138 -6.17 -60.48 -75.77
CA SER A 138 -6.00 -61.92 -76.04
C SER A 138 -6.48 -62.32 -77.45
N SER A 139 -6.95 -61.37 -78.24
CA SER A 139 -7.22 -61.47 -79.67
C SER A 139 -6.46 -60.34 -80.38
N PHE A 140 -5.42 -60.71 -81.12
CA PHE A 140 -4.57 -59.87 -82.00
C PHE A 140 -3.42 -59.06 -81.35
N GLY A 141 -2.21 -59.63 -81.46
CA GLY A 141 -1.29 -59.31 -82.55
C GLY A 141 -0.76 -57.89 -82.66
N THR A 142 0.49 -57.71 -82.20
CA THR A 142 1.60 -56.89 -82.75
C THR A 142 1.35 -55.49 -83.32
N THR A 143 2.05 -54.48 -82.77
CA THR A 143 3.08 -53.61 -83.43
C THR A 143 3.14 -52.19 -82.85
N ALA A 144 4.38 -51.79 -82.55
CA ALA A 144 5.05 -50.51 -82.79
C ALA A 144 4.37 -49.15 -82.49
N ASP A 145 5.04 -48.43 -81.57
CA ASP A 145 5.62 -47.08 -81.76
C ASP A 145 4.89 -45.82 -81.24
N CYS A 146 5.76 -44.87 -80.86
CA CYS A 146 5.62 -43.43 -80.79
C CYS A 146 5.22 -42.71 -79.47
N LYS A 147 6.21 -41.89 -79.04
CA LYS A 147 6.15 -40.52 -78.50
C LYS A 147 6.19 -40.31 -76.99
N ALA A 148 7.37 -39.90 -76.54
CA ALA A 148 7.60 -39.14 -75.33
C ALA A 148 6.99 -37.73 -75.45
N GLU A 149 6.00 -37.44 -74.62
CA GLU A 149 5.53 -36.08 -74.36
C GLU A 149 6.37 -35.46 -73.25
N LYS A 150 7.20 -34.48 -73.61
CA LYS A 150 7.69 -33.49 -72.66
C LYS A 150 6.51 -32.63 -72.23
N LYS A 151 5.94 -32.91 -71.07
CA LYS A 151 5.06 -31.99 -70.38
C LYS A 151 5.93 -30.86 -69.84
N VAL A 152 6.01 -29.76 -70.60
CA VAL A 152 6.48 -28.47 -70.10
C VAL A 152 5.55 -28.12 -68.95
N VAL A 153 6.07 -28.21 -67.73
CA VAL A 153 5.45 -27.58 -66.56
C VAL A 153 5.48 -26.09 -66.87
N THR A 154 4.33 -25.56 -67.25
CA THR A 154 4.09 -24.13 -67.42
C THR A 154 4.56 -23.43 -66.16
N GLY A 155 5.51 -22.52 -66.36
CA GLY A 155 6.26 -21.87 -65.32
C GLY A 155 5.35 -21.34 -64.22
N VAL A 156 5.70 -21.68 -62.98
CA VAL A 156 5.37 -20.84 -61.83
C VAL A 156 5.73 -19.42 -62.23
N ASP A 157 4.75 -18.51 -62.20
CA ASP A 157 4.94 -17.13 -62.62
C ASP A 157 6.05 -16.52 -61.77
N LEU A 158 7.22 -16.37 -62.39
CA LEU A 158 8.47 -15.96 -61.76
C LEU A 158 8.32 -14.57 -61.11
N ARG A 159 7.34 -13.79 -61.59
CA ARG A 159 6.94 -12.51 -61.02
C ARG A 159 6.18 -12.67 -59.70
N ALA A 160 5.19 -13.57 -59.64
CA ALA A 160 4.45 -13.84 -58.40
C ALA A 160 5.37 -14.37 -57.29
N LEU A 161 6.33 -15.23 -57.62
CA LEU A 161 7.32 -15.73 -56.66
C LEU A 161 8.24 -14.60 -56.14
N LYS A 162 8.62 -13.66 -57.01
CA LYS A 162 9.44 -12.51 -56.65
C LYS A 162 8.69 -11.55 -55.72
N ASP A 163 7.40 -11.34 -55.95
CA ASP A 163 6.55 -10.48 -55.13
C ASP A 163 6.33 -11.08 -53.73
N VAL A 164 6.11 -12.40 -53.64
CA VAL A 164 6.04 -13.14 -52.37
C VAL A 164 7.36 -13.01 -51.60
N LEU A 165 8.51 -13.17 -52.29
CA LEU A 165 9.82 -13.03 -51.66
C LEU A 165 10.04 -11.61 -51.10
N ALA A 166 9.62 -10.58 -51.85
CA ALA A 166 9.71 -9.19 -51.40
C ALA A 166 8.79 -8.89 -50.20
N HIS A 167 7.60 -9.49 -50.18
CA HIS A 167 6.68 -9.36 -49.06
C HIS A 167 7.23 -10.00 -47.78
N VAL A 168 7.75 -11.24 -47.88
CA VAL A 168 8.38 -11.94 -46.77
C VAL A 168 9.60 -11.18 -46.27
N ALA A 169 10.45 -10.65 -47.17
CA ALA A 169 11.58 -9.82 -46.78
C ALA A 169 11.15 -8.55 -46.03
N SER A 170 10.04 -7.92 -46.45
CA SER A 170 9.48 -6.76 -45.75
C SER A 170 8.90 -7.10 -44.38
N GLN A 171 8.29 -8.28 -44.21
CA GLN A 171 7.80 -8.74 -42.91
C GLN A 171 8.95 -9.03 -41.94
N ILE A 172 10.00 -9.72 -42.41
CA ILE A 172 11.20 -10.00 -41.61
C ILE A 172 11.81 -8.71 -41.06
N ILE A 173 11.94 -7.67 -41.88
CA ILE A 173 12.50 -6.38 -41.43
C ILE A 173 11.63 -5.73 -40.35
N LYS A 174 10.30 -5.84 -40.44
CA LYS A 174 9.39 -5.31 -39.42
C LYS A 174 9.51 -6.07 -38.11
N GLU A 175 9.47 -7.39 -38.16
CA GLU A 175 9.62 -8.25 -36.96
C GLU A 175 10.98 -8.05 -36.30
N GLU A 176 12.07 -7.88 -37.07
CA GLU A 176 13.40 -7.56 -36.52
C GLU A 176 13.42 -6.20 -35.80
N GLN A 177 12.70 -5.20 -36.32
CA GLN A 177 12.59 -3.89 -35.66
C GLN A 177 11.76 -3.96 -34.37
N GLU A 178 10.65 -4.69 -34.40
CA GLU A 178 9.78 -4.90 -33.24
C GLU A 178 10.53 -5.68 -32.14
N TYR A 179 11.25 -6.74 -32.51
CA TYR A 179 12.10 -7.49 -31.58
C TYR A 179 13.16 -6.60 -30.90
N LEU A 180 13.84 -5.73 -31.65
CA LEU A 180 14.82 -4.79 -31.09
C LEU A 180 14.18 -3.76 -30.15
N ALA A 181 12.96 -3.30 -30.46
CA ALA A 181 12.22 -2.41 -29.58
C ALA A 181 11.84 -3.11 -28.26
N GLU A 182 11.41 -4.36 -28.34
CA GLU A 182 11.05 -5.18 -27.18
C GLU A 182 12.27 -5.53 -26.32
N GLU A 183 13.43 -5.80 -26.93
CA GLU A 183 14.69 -5.99 -26.19
C GLU A 183 15.10 -4.74 -25.40
N ASN A 184 14.85 -3.54 -25.93
CA ASN A 184 15.10 -2.30 -25.21
C ASN A 184 14.14 -2.09 -24.04
N ILE A 185 12.85 -2.39 -24.23
CA ILE A 185 11.86 -2.34 -23.15
C ILE A 185 12.26 -3.31 -22.03
N LEU A 186 12.68 -4.53 -22.37
CA LEU A 186 13.13 -5.51 -21.39
C LEU A 186 14.32 -4.99 -20.56
N LYS A 187 15.32 -4.38 -21.21
CA LYS A 187 16.47 -3.76 -20.53
C LYS A 187 16.02 -2.66 -19.57
N GLN A 188 15.12 -1.79 -20.02
CA GLN A 188 14.59 -0.69 -19.20
C GLN A 188 13.84 -1.22 -17.98
N VAL A 189 12.94 -2.19 -18.16
CA VAL A 189 12.19 -2.82 -17.06
C VAL A 189 13.13 -3.49 -16.07
N GLN A 190 14.20 -4.13 -16.54
CA GLN A 190 15.19 -4.76 -15.69
C GLN A 190 15.97 -3.74 -14.84
N GLU A 191 16.32 -2.58 -15.40
CA GLU A 191 16.94 -1.48 -14.66
C GLU A 191 15.99 -0.91 -13.61
N GLU A 192 14.73 -0.66 -13.97
CA GLU A 192 13.69 -0.17 -13.04
C GLU A 192 13.45 -1.17 -11.89
N TYR A 193 13.44 -2.46 -12.18
CA TYR A 193 13.32 -3.51 -11.16
C TYR A 193 14.47 -3.45 -10.13
N VAL A 194 15.71 -3.31 -10.61
CA VAL A 194 16.89 -3.20 -9.73
C VAL A 194 16.83 -1.93 -8.88
N ASP A 195 16.39 -0.81 -9.44
CA ASP A 195 16.20 0.44 -8.69
C ASP A 195 15.12 0.28 -7.59
N LEU A 196 13.99 -0.35 -7.94
CA LEU A 196 12.91 -0.59 -6.99
C LEU A 196 13.36 -1.52 -5.85
N GLN A 197 14.13 -2.56 -6.16
CA GLN A 197 14.69 -3.46 -5.15
C GLN A 197 15.63 -2.74 -4.17
N ARG A 198 16.42 -1.78 -4.65
CA ARG A 198 17.27 -0.93 -3.79
C ARG A 198 16.42 -0.02 -2.90
N LYS A 199 15.36 0.58 -3.44
CA LYS A 199 14.44 1.43 -2.67
C LYS A 199 13.72 0.65 -1.57
N VAL A 200 13.26 -0.56 -1.85
CA VAL A 200 12.64 -1.44 -0.84
C VAL A 200 13.63 -1.74 0.29
N SER A 201 14.87 -2.10 -0.06
CA SER A 201 15.94 -2.35 0.93
C SER A 201 16.21 -1.12 1.81
N LEU A 202 16.14 0.09 1.24
CA LEU A 202 16.34 1.33 1.97
C LEU A 202 15.16 1.62 2.92
N VAL A 203 13.93 1.39 2.47
CA VAL A 203 12.73 1.56 3.31
C VAL A 203 12.77 0.63 4.52
N ASP A 204 13.18 -0.63 4.35
CA ASP A 204 13.36 -1.57 5.46
C ASP A 204 14.34 -1.07 6.52
N VAL A 205 15.42 -0.42 6.11
CA VAL A 205 16.39 0.20 7.03
C VAL A 205 15.77 1.39 7.74
N ILE A 206 15.07 2.27 7.01
CA ILE A 206 14.39 3.44 7.58
C ILE A 206 13.37 3.02 8.64
N VAL A 207 12.58 1.96 8.38
CA VAL A 207 11.59 1.46 9.34
C VAL A 207 12.28 1.03 10.64
N LYS A 208 13.36 0.24 10.56
CA LYS A 208 14.12 -0.20 11.74
C LYS A 208 14.72 0.97 12.53
N GLU A 209 15.33 1.92 11.83
CA GLU A 209 15.89 3.11 12.49
C GLU A 209 14.80 3.98 13.13
N THR A 210 13.62 4.04 12.52
CA THR A 210 12.46 4.78 13.06
C THR A 210 11.92 4.11 14.32
N GLU A 211 11.83 2.78 14.35
CA GLU A 211 11.48 2.02 15.56
C GLU A 211 12.47 2.30 16.70
N LEU A 212 13.77 2.26 16.42
CA LEU A 212 14.81 2.59 17.41
C LEU A 212 14.67 4.03 17.93
N LEU A 213 14.37 4.98 17.04
CA LEU A 213 14.18 6.38 17.41
C LEU A 213 12.93 6.59 18.26
N GLN A 214 11.83 5.88 17.97
CA GLN A 214 10.62 5.89 18.79
C GLN A 214 10.90 5.33 20.19
N ASP A 215 11.64 4.23 20.28
CA ASP A 215 12.05 3.63 21.55
C ASP A 215 12.93 4.57 22.38
N LEU A 216 13.92 5.21 21.75
CA LEU A 216 14.76 6.20 22.41
C LEU A 216 13.94 7.38 22.93
N THR A 217 13.03 7.89 22.11
CA THR A 217 12.12 9.00 22.46
C THR A 217 11.27 8.66 23.69
N ARG A 218 10.75 7.42 23.76
CA ARG A 218 10.02 6.92 24.92
C ARG A 218 10.90 6.90 26.18
N GLN A 219 12.10 6.34 26.08
CA GLN A 219 13.04 6.29 27.21
C GLN A 219 13.43 7.69 27.70
N THR A 220 13.66 8.64 26.78
CA THR A 220 13.94 10.03 27.14
C THR A 220 12.77 10.66 27.88
N SER A 221 11.53 10.44 27.41
CA SER A 221 10.33 10.97 28.06
C SER A 221 10.14 10.40 29.48
N GLU A 222 10.37 9.10 29.66
CA GLU A 222 10.33 8.46 30.99
C GLU A 222 11.41 9.03 31.92
N LEU A 223 12.62 9.25 31.40
CA LEU A 223 13.71 9.85 32.17
C LEU A 223 13.39 11.29 32.59
N GLU A 224 12.86 12.10 31.68
CA GLU A 224 12.44 13.48 31.99
C GLU A 224 11.37 13.51 33.09
N GLN A 225 10.37 12.63 33.01
CA GLN A 225 9.34 12.50 34.04
C GLN A 225 9.93 12.10 35.40
N ASN A 226 10.88 11.16 35.41
CA ASN A 226 11.57 10.74 36.63
C ASN A 226 12.41 11.89 37.22
N CYS A 227 13.12 12.64 36.38
CA CYS A 227 13.90 13.80 36.81
C CYS A 227 13.00 14.91 37.39
N ALA A 228 11.86 15.20 36.76
CA ALA A 228 10.87 16.15 37.27
C ALA A 228 10.33 15.71 38.64
N SER A 229 9.90 14.44 38.77
CA SER A 229 9.41 13.89 40.03
C SER A 229 10.46 13.92 41.14
N LEU A 230 11.72 13.60 40.82
CA LEU A 230 12.81 13.66 41.78
C LEU A 230 13.09 15.11 42.21
N GLY A 231 13.00 16.06 41.28
CA GLY A 231 13.10 17.48 41.56
C GLY A 231 12.04 17.96 42.55
N GLU A 232 10.78 17.60 42.32
CA GLU A 232 9.67 17.90 43.24
C GLU A 232 9.88 17.28 44.62
N GLN A 233 10.27 16.01 44.70
CA GLN A 233 10.56 15.34 45.97
C GLN A 233 11.71 15.99 46.75
N LEU A 234 12.76 16.45 46.05
CA LEU A 234 13.86 17.17 46.68
C LEU A 234 13.42 18.53 47.18
N GLN A 235 12.60 19.25 46.41
CA GLN A 235 12.05 20.54 46.81
C GLN A 235 11.15 20.41 48.05
N ASP A 236 10.29 19.38 48.10
CA ASP A 236 9.44 19.09 49.27
C ASP A 236 10.27 18.82 50.53
N ARG A 237 11.42 18.15 50.40
CA ARG A 237 12.33 17.90 51.53
C ARG A 237 13.02 19.16 52.04
N CYS A 238 13.12 20.21 51.23
CA CYS A 238 13.67 21.50 51.63
C CYS A 238 12.67 22.36 52.41
N ILE A 239 11.39 22.00 52.44
CA ILE A 239 10.36 22.71 53.22
C ILE A 239 10.41 22.24 54.67
N CYS A 240 10.55 23.17 55.62
CA CYS A 240 10.56 22.82 57.04
C CYS A 240 9.17 22.32 57.49
N PRO A 241 9.04 21.12 58.08
CA PRO A 241 7.73 20.57 58.46
C PRO A 241 7.02 21.35 59.58
N ILE A 242 7.76 22.18 60.33
CA ILE A 242 7.23 22.92 61.48
C ILE A 242 6.77 24.34 61.08
N CYS A 243 7.62 25.09 60.37
CA CYS A 243 7.32 26.48 59.99
C CYS A 243 6.96 26.68 58.52
N ARG A 244 7.04 25.62 57.69
CA ARG A 244 6.81 25.63 56.24
C ARG A 244 7.65 26.61 55.44
N ALA A 245 8.72 27.14 56.03
CA ALA A 245 9.69 27.93 55.29
C ALA A 245 10.45 27.05 54.29
N ASP A 246 10.60 27.54 53.07
CA ASP A 246 11.44 26.95 52.04
C ASP A 246 12.91 27.24 52.37
N ASN A 247 13.71 26.19 52.53
CA ASN A 247 15.13 26.29 52.88
C ASN A 247 16.06 25.99 51.68
N VAL A 248 15.54 25.96 50.43
CA VAL A 248 16.34 25.65 49.23
C VAL A 248 17.60 26.52 49.12
N GLU A 249 17.49 27.85 49.28
CA GLU A 249 18.66 28.75 49.23
C GLU A 249 19.65 28.54 50.38
N ALA A 250 19.14 28.30 51.59
CA ALA A 250 19.97 28.10 52.78
C ALA A 250 20.75 26.77 52.71
N LEU A 251 20.12 25.70 52.20
CA LEU A 251 20.75 24.40 51.99
C LEU A 251 21.72 24.41 50.80
N GLY A 252 21.40 25.14 49.73
CA GLY A 252 22.30 25.33 48.58
C GLY A 252 23.63 25.98 48.96
N GLY A 253 23.61 26.97 49.86
CA GLY A 253 24.82 27.61 50.39
C GLY A 253 25.68 26.70 51.28
N VAL A 254 25.08 25.73 51.98
CA VAL A 254 25.80 24.77 52.85
C VAL A 254 26.52 23.69 52.02
N LEU A 255 25.96 23.28 50.88
CA LEU A 255 26.58 22.30 49.98
C LEU A 255 27.78 22.90 49.22
N GLN A 256 27.67 24.12 48.71
CA GLN A 256 28.80 24.81 48.06
C GLN A 256 29.97 25.12 49.01
N ALA A 257 29.69 25.37 50.29
CA ALA A 257 30.73 25.60 51.29
C ALA A 257 31.54 24.33 51.64
N ASN A 258 31.01 23.14 51.36
CA ASN A 258 31.70 21.85 51.57
C ASN A 258 32.51 21.40 50.34
N GLU A 259 32.24 21.92 49.14
CA GLU A 259 33.05 21.64 47.93
C GLU A 259 34.26 22.57 47.78
N ALA A 260 34.31 23.67 48.52
CA ALA A 260 35.40 24.66 48.49
C ALA A 260 36.46 24.47 49.59
N ASN A 261 36.44 23.35 50.34
CA ASN A 261 37.44 22.96 51.35
C ASN A 261 38.17 21.67 50.96
#